data_AF-A0A0P0W1R4-F1
#
_entry.id   AF-A0A0P0W1R4-F1
#
_cell.length_a   1.000
_cell.length_b   1.000
_cell.length_c   1.000
_cell.angle_alpha   90.00
_cell.angle_beta   90.00
_cell.angle_gamma   90.00
#
_symmetry.space_group_name_H-M   'P 1'
#
loop_
_entity.id
_entity.type
_entity.pdbx_description
1 polymer ?
#
loop_
_entity_poly.entity_id
_entity_poly.type
_entity_poly.pdbx_seq_one_letter_code
_entity_poly.pdbx_strand_id
1 'polypeptide(L)'
;DRITRVAFEVARKRRGKLCSVDKANVLEASMLWRKRVTSLASEFPDIELSHMYVDNAAMQLIRNPKQFDTIVTNNIFGDILSDEASMLTGSIGMLPSASVGESGPGLFEPIHGSAPDIAGQDKANPLATILSAAMLLRYGLGEENAAKRVEAAVTETLNNGFRTGDIYSPGTTLVGCKRMGEEVLKTVESQSAVALNS
;
A
#
# COMPACT_ATOMS: atom_id res chain seq x y z
N ASP A 1 -9.66 19.06 -3.57
CA ASP A 1 -9.49 19.46 -2.16
C ASP A 1 -9.49 18.29 -1.20
N ARG A 2 -10.61 17.58 -0.98
CA ARG A 2 -10.68 16.47 -0.01
C ARG A 2 -9.57 15.41 -0.17
N ILE A 3 -9.45 14.82 -1.36
CA ILE A 3 -8.41 13.81 -1.64
C ILE A 3 -6.98 14.36 -1.47
N THR A 4 -6.79 15.62 -1.82
CA THR A 4 -5.50 16.31 -1.70
C THR A 4 -5.10 16.46 -0.24
N ARG A 5 -6.02 16.88 0.64
CA ARG A 5 -5.77 16.98 2.09
C ARG A 5 -5.39 15.63 2.68
N VAL A 6 -6.13 14.57 2.31
CA VAL A 6 -5.80 13.19 2.72
C VAL A 6 -4.38 12.82 2.27
N ALA A 7 -4.01 13.12 1.01
CA ALA A 7 -2.69 12.79 0.50
C ALA A 7 -1.55 13.55 1.21
N PHE A 8 -1.76 14.82 1.57
CA PHE A 8 -0.80 15.57 2.38
C PHE A 8 -0.64 14.97 3.78
N GLU A 9 -1.74 14.62 4.46
CA GLU A 9 -1.68 13.96 5.77
C GLU A 9 -1.00 12.58 5.71
N VAL A 10 -1.21 11.82 4.63
CA VAL A 10 -0.50 10.56 4.37
C VAL A 10 0.99 10.82 4.19
N ALA A 11 1.39 11.80 3.38
CA ALA A 11 2.79 12.15 3.18
C ALA A 11 3.49 12.58 4.49
N ARG A 12 2.77 13.29 5.37
CA ARG A 12 3.26 13.70 6.70
C ARG A 12 3.59 12.52 7.61
N LYS A 13 2.82 11.44 7.53
CA LYS A 13 3.07 10.20 8.28
C LYS A 13 4.20 9.34 7.67
N ARG A 14 4.82 9.78 6.58
CA ARG A 14 5.83 9.05 5.81
C ARG A 14 7.13 9.85 5.70
N ARG A 15 7.62 10.12 4.49
CA ARG A 15 8.89 10.83 4.25
C ARG A 15 8.70 12.30 3.93
N GLY A 16 7.48 12.83 4.06
CA GLY A 16 7.18 14.24 3.84
C GLY A 16 7.24 14.67 2.37
N LYS A 17 7.07 13.75 1.40
CA LYS A 17 7.06 14.11 -0.03
C LYS A 17 5.75 13.70 -0.70
N LEU A 18 5.16 14.62 -1.47
CA LEU A 18 3.94 14.39 -2.23
C LEU A 18 4.16 14.72 -3.72
N CYS A 19 3.93 13.73 -4.58
CA CYS A 19 3.91 13.92 -6.03
C CYS A 19 2.46 13.96 -6.55
N SER A 20 2.04 15.12 -7.02
CA SER A 20 0.74 15.29 -7.70
C SER A 20 0.86 14.94 -9.17
N VAL A 21 0.15 13.91 -9.59
CA VAL A 21 0.13 13.45 -10.99
C VAL A 21 -1.12 13.94 -11.71
N ASP A 22 -0.94 14.52 -12.90
CA ASP A 22 -2.04 15.08 -13.71
C ASP A 22 -1.73 15.07 -15.22
N LYS A 23 -2.60 15.66 -16.04
CA LYS A 23 -2.33 15.97 -17.46
C LYS A 23 -2.64 17.44 -17.78
N ALA A 24 -2.12 18.35 -16.95
CA ALA A 24 -2.48 19.78 -17.02
C ALA A 24 -2.00 20.51 -18.29
N ASN A 25 -1.15 19.88 -19.11
CA ASN A 25 -0.76 20.39 -20.42
C ASN A 25 -1.84 20.19 -21.50
N VAL A 26 -2.88 19.39 -21.23
CA VAL A 26 -3.93 19.08 -22.21
C VAL A 26 -5.33 19.25 -21.63
N LEU A 27 -5.58 18.76 -20.41
CA LEU A 27 -6.93 18.66 -19.85
C LEU A 27 -7.24 19.81 -18.89
N GLU A 28 -8.33 20.55 -19.12
CA GLU A 28 -8.78 21.62 -18.21
C GLU A 28 -9.09 21.08 -16.81
N ALA A 29 -9.64 19.86 -16.73
CA ALA A 29 -9.85 19.17 -15.45
C ALA A 29 -8.53 18.97 -14.67
N SER A 30 -7.42 18.70 -15.39
CA SER A 30 -6.10 18.60 -14.77
C SER A 30 -5.48 19.96 -14.43
N MET A 31 -5.80 21.02 -15.19
CA MET A 31 -5.41 22.39 -14.82
C MET A 31 -6.07 22.79 -13.49
N LEU A 32 -7.37 22.51 -13.35
CA LEU A 32 -8.10 22.72 -12.10
C LEU A 32 -7.50 21.89 -10.96
N TRP A 33 -7.24 20.61 -11.20
CA TRP A 33 -6.57 19.73 -10.24
C TRP A 33 -5.27 20.35 -9.72
N ARG A 34 -4.34 20.70 -10.64
CA ARG A 34 -3.06 21.29 -10.28
C ARG A 34 -3.24 22.59 -9.49
N LYS A 35 -4.12 23.49 -9.94
CA LYS A 35 -4.44 24.73 -9.24
C LYS A 35 -4.87 24.49 -7.79
N ARG A 36 -5.78 23.54 -7.56
CA ARG A 36 -6.25 23.21 -6.21
C ARG A 36 -5.17 22.56 -5.36
N VAL A 37 -4.37 21.66 -5.92
CA VAL A 37 -3.28 21.01 -5.19
C VAL A 37 -2.21 22.02 -4.77
N THR A 38 -1.75 22.87 -5.69
CA THR A 38 -0.78 23.92 -5.39
C THR A 38 -1.33 24.91 -4.35
N SER A 39 -2.60 25.30 -4.46
CA SER A 39 -3.24 26.21 -3.49
C SER A 39 -3.29 25.64 -2.08
N LEU A 40 -3.40 24.32 -1.92
CA LEU A 40 -3.45 23.68 -0.61
C LEU A 40 -2.07 23.51 0.03
N ALA A 41 -0.99 23.56 -0.76
CA ALA A 41 0.38 23.37 -0.27
C ALA A 41 0.77 24.36 0.85
N SER A 42 0.21 25.58 0.84
CA SER A 42 0.47 26.57 1.90
C SER A 42 -0.04 26.15 3.27
N GLU A 43 -1.01 25.23 3.34
CA GLU A 43 -1.52 24.67 4.59
C GLU A 43 -0.65 23.51 5.12
N PHE A 44 0.30 23.01 4.31
CA PHE A 44 1.18 21.88 4.60
C PHE A 44 2.65 22.23 4.31
N PRO A 45 3.21 23.27 4.94
CA PRO A 45 4.55 23.78 4.62
C PRO A 45 5.68 22.78 4.92
N ASP A 46 5.39 21.74 5.69
CA ASP A 46 6.28 20.64 6.04
C ASP A 46 6.37 19.55 4.95
N ILE A 47 5.54 19.62 3.90
CA ILE A 47 5.48 18.63 2.82
C ILE A 47 6.09 19.18 1.53
N GLU A 48 7.07 18.46 0.98
CA GLU A 48 7.64 18.74 -0.34
C GLU A 48 6.63 18.34 -1.42
N LEU A 49 5.96 19.33 -2.03
CA LEU A 49 5.07 19.13 -3.16
C LEU A 49 5.83 19.19 -4.49
N SER A 50 5.61 18.18 -5.33
CA SER A 50 6.05 18.13 -6.73
C SER A 50 4.87 17.83 -7.66
N HIS A 51 5.02 18.18 -8.95
CA HIS A 51 4.03 17.89 -9.98
C HIS A 51 4.66 17.08 -11.12
N MET A 52 3.94 16.07 -11.60
CA MET A 52 4.38 15.22 -12.70
C MET A 52 3.23 14.95 -13.66
N TYR A 53 3.51 14.86 -14.95
CA TYR A 53 2.49 14.40 -15.90
C TYR A 53 2.34 12.88 -15.86
N VAL A 54 1.12 12.38 -16.07
CA VAL A 54 0.80 10.95 -15.95
C VAL A 54 1.65 10.04 -16.84
N ASP A 55 1.99 10.46 -18.06
CA ASP A 55 2.90 9.74 -18.95
C ASP A 55 4.33 9.68 -18.41
N ASN A 56 4.83 10.79 -17.87
CA ASN A 56 6.13 10.79 -17.19
C ASN A 56 6.09 9.95 -15.90
N ALA A 57 4.98 9.98 -15.15
CA ALA A 57 4.82 9.18 -13.95
C ALA A 57 4.93 7.68 -14.25
N ALA A 58 4.27 7.20 -15.31
CA ALA A 58 4.40 5.82 -15.79
C ALA A 58 5.88 5.48 -16.09
N MET A 59 6.55 6.32 -16.89
CA MET A 59 7.98 6.12 -17.18
C MET A 59 8.85 6.10 -15.91
N GLN A 60 8.58 6.98 -14.95
CA GLN A 60 9.34 7.09 -13.70
C GLN A 60 9.08 5.92 -12.74
N LEU A 61 7.88 5.34 -12.73
CA LEU A 61 7.60 4.12 -11.98
C LEU A 61 8.54 2.99 -12.43
N ILE A 62 8.75 2.83 -13.73
CA ILE A 62 9.69 1.83 -14.24
C ILE A 62 11.15 2.27 -14.03
N ARG A 63 11.48 3.52 -14.36
CA ARG A 63 12.87 4.00 -14.43
C ARG A 63 13.51 4.20 -13.06
N ASN A 64 12.79 4.79 -12.11
CA ASN A 64 13.29 5.13 -10.78
C ASN A 64 12.15 5.19 -9.75
N PRO A 65 11.50 4.05 -9.42
CA PRO A 65 10.34 4.03 -8.52
C PRO A 65 10.67 4.52 -7.11
N LYS A 66 11.93 4.37 -6.67
CA LYS A 66 12.40 4.76 -5.33
C LYS A 66 12.33 6.27 -5.05
N GLN A 67 12.12 7.10 -6.08
CA GLN A 67 11.96 8.54 -5.90
C GLN A 67 10.62 8.92 -5.24
N PHE A 68 9.59 8.08 -5.41
CA PHE A 68 8.24 8.38 -4.94
C PHE A 68 8.06 8.03 -3.46
N ASP A 69 7.42 8.92 -2.70
CA ASP A 69 6.91 8.64 -1.35
C ASP A 69 5.40 8.45 -1.36
N THR A 70 4.66 9.52 -1.65
CA THR A 70 3.20 9.52 -1.81
C THR A 70 2.86 10.09 -3.17
N ILE A 71 1.97 9.42 -3.92
CA ILE A 71 1.41 9.90 -5.18
C ILE A 71 -0.06 10.23 -4.95
N VAL A 72 -0.52 11.37 -5.47
CA VAL A 72 -1.94 11.72 -5.53
C VAL A 72 -2.34 12.02 -6.98
N THR A 73 -3.46 11.44 -7.41
CA THR A 73 -3.96 11.57 -8.78
C THR A 73 -5.47 11.36 -8.82
N ASN A 74 -6.07 11.53 -10.00
CA ASN A 74 -7.51 11.29 -10.21
C ASN A 74 -7.82 9.78 -10.30
N ASN A 75 -9.10 9.43 -10.45
CA ASN A 75 -9.54 8.04 -10.50
C ASN A 75 -8.86 7.23 -11.62
N ILE A 76 -9.02 7.62 -12.88
CA ILE A 76 -8.53 6.81 -14.02
C ILE A 76 -7.00 6.74 -14.11
N PHE A 77 -6.29 7.81 -13.74
CA PHE A 77 -4.84 7.76 -13.68
C PHE A 77 -4.36 6.97 -12.47
N GLY A 78 -5.12 7.00 -11.36
CA GLY A 78 -4.86 6.20 -10.18
C GLY A 78 -4.92 4.73 -10.50
N ASP A 79 -6.00 4.28 -11.14
CA ASP A 79 -6.22 2.90 -11.59
C ASP A 79 -5.02 2.36 -12.41
N ILE A 80 -4.63 3.09 -13.46
CA ILE A 80 -3.51 2.69 -14.33
C ILE A 80 -2.18 2.66 -13.57
N LEU A 81 -1.87 3.72 -12.82
CA LEU A 81 -0.58 3.83 -12.12
C LEU A 81 -0.48 2.88 -10.94
N SER A 82 -1.58 2.57 -10.26
CA SER A 82 -1.58 1.60 -9.16
C SER A 82 -1.34 0.19 -9.67
N ASP A 83 -1.91 -0.20 -10.82
CA ASP A 83 -1.66 -1.49 -11.43
C ASP A 83 -0.21 -1.60 -11.95
N GLU A 84 0.30 -0.55 -12.60
CA GLU A 84 1.69 -0.47 -13.04
C GLU A 84 2.66 -0.59 -11.84
N ALA A 85 2.43 0.18 -10.78
CA ALA A 85 3.24 0.12 -9.56
C ALA A 85 3.16 -1.26 -8.88
N SER A 86 2.00 -1.90 -8.94
CA SER A 86 1.78 -3.23 -8.35
C SER A 86 2.66 -4.27 -9.03
N MET A 87 2.76 -4.23 -10.35
CA MET A 87 3.59 -5.16 -11.12
C MET A 87 5.09 -5.02 -10.81
N LEU A 88 5.56 -3.82 -10.48
CA LEU A 88 6.98 -3.59 -10.14
C LEU A 88 7.42 -4.30 -8.86
N THR A 89 6.49 -4.57 -7.94
CA THR A 89 6.81 -5.30 -6.70
C THR A 89 6.95 -6.81 -6.93
N GLY A 90 6.52 -7.31 -8.09
CA GLY A 90 6.66 -8.70 -8.51
C GLY A 90 5.63 -9.66 -7.92
N SER A 91 4.79 -9.24 -6.96
CA SER A 91 3.69 -10.06 -6.45
C SER A 91 2.46 -9.24 -6.07
N ILE A 92 1.43 -9.37 -6.90
CA ILE A 92 0.09 -8.81 -6.63
C ILE A 92 -0.51 -9.41 -5.34
N GLY A 93 -0.17 -10.67 -5.01
CA GLY A 93 -0.62 -11.37 -3.80
C GLY A 93 -0.11 -10.77 -2.48
N MET A 94 0.75 -9.76 -2.53
CA MET A 94 1.33 -9.08 -1.37
C MET A 94 0.77 -7.68 -1.12
N LEU A 95 -0.09 -7.16 -1.99
CA LEU A 95 -0.41 -5.73 -2.02
C LEU A 95 -1.76 -5.43 -1.34
N PRO A 96 -1.74 -4.72 -0.20
CA PRO A 96 -2.96 -4.29 0.47
C PRO A 96 -3.49 -2.96 -0.10
N SER A 97 -4.75 -2.63 0.16
CA SER A 97 -5.34 -1.34 -0.18
C SER A 97 -6.27 -0.82 0.92
N ALA A 98 -6.50 0.49 0.90
CA ALA A 98 -7.45 1.17 1.78
C ALA A 98 -8.19 2.28 1.03
N SER A 99 -9.51 2.27 1.15
CA SER A 99 -10.42 3.31 0.70
C SER A 99 -10.99 4.03 1.92
N VAL A 100 -10.43 5.21 2.21
CA VAL A 100 -10.76 6.01 3.39
C VAL A 100 -11.49 7.30 3.03
N GLY A 101 -12.60 7.56 3.71
CA GLY A 101 -13.36 8.81 3.63
C GLY A 101 -12.92 9.86 4.63
N GLU A 102 -13.59 11.01 4.64
CA GLU A 102 -13.38 12.07 5.64
C GLU A 102 -13.97 11.71 7.01
N SER A 103 -15.07 10.96 7.00
CA SER A 103 -15.73 10.44 8.19
C SER A 103 -16.33 9.06 7.90
N GLY A 104 -16.52 8.27 8.96
CA GLY A 104 -17.07 6.91 8.87
C GLY A 104 -16.02 5.82 8.66
N PRO A 105 -16.47 4.55 8.58
CA PRO A 105 -15.57 3.41 8.43
C PRO A 105 -14.86 3.43 7.07
N GLY A 106 -13.57 3.11 7.07
CA GLY A 106 -12.82 2.83 5.84
C GLY A 106 -13.09 1.42 5.32
N LEU A 107 -12.87 1.20 4.03
CA LEU A 107 -12.85 -0.11 3.40
C LEU A 107 -11.40 -0.54 3.20
N PHE A 108 -11.06 -1.76 3.61
CA PHE A 108 -9.70 -2.31 3.53
C PHE A 108 -9.75 -3.68 2.88
N GLU A 109 -9.04 -3.85 1.77
CA GLU A 109 -9.12 -5.05 0.94
C GLU A 109 -7.78 -5.33 0.24
N PRO A 110 -7.45 -6.59 -0.09
CA PRO A 110 -6.32 -6.88 -0.97
C PRO A 110 -6.63 -6.42 -2.40
N ILE A 111 -5.62 -6.04 -3.19
CA ILE A 111 -5.86 -5.67 -4.59
C ILE A 111 -6.08 -6.87 -5.51
N HIS A 112 -5.68 -8.08 -5.08
CA HIS A 112 -5.80 -9.26 -5.91
C HIS A 112 -7.28 -9.65 -6.10
N GLY A 113 -7.60 -10.24 -7.25
CA GLY A 113 -8.94 -10.76 -7.53
C GLY A 113 -9.29 -12.02 -6.71
N SER A 114 -10.43 -12.63 -7.03
CA SER A 114 -10.97 -13.80 -6.32
C SER A 114 -10.24 -15.12 -6.60
N ALA A 115 -9.44 -15.20 -7.67
CA ALA A 115 -8.70 -16.40 -8.09
C ALA A 115 -9.54 -17.70 -8.01
N PRO A 116 -10.66 -17.78 -8.76
CA PRO A 116 -11.64 -18.86 -8.61
C PRO A 116 -11.09 -20.26 -8.94
N ASP A 117 -10.02 -20.31 -9.75
CA ASP A 117 -9.29 -21.51 -10.16
C ASP A 117 -8.57 -22.21 -9.01
N ILE A 118 -8.25 -21.50 -7.91
CA ILE A 118 -7.59 -22.05 -6.72
C ILE A 118 -8.48 -22.04 -5.47
N ALA A 119 -9.74 -21.63 -5.59
CA ALA A 119 -10.69 -21.59 -4.49
C ALA A 119 -10.86 -22.98 -3.85
N GLY A 120 -10.77 -23.05 -2.52
CA GLY A 120 -10.90 -24.31 -1.76
C GLY A 120 -9.68 -25.24 -1.81
N GLN A 121 -8.57 -24.84 -2.43
CA GLN A 121 -7.38 -25.70 -2.61
C GLN A 121 -6.22 -25.40 -1.65
N ASP A 122 -6.42 -24.52 -0.66
CA ASP A 122 -5.37 -24.07 0.28
C ASP A 122 -4.12 -23.47 -0.41
N LYS A 123 -4.29 -22.79 -1.55
CA LYS A 123 -3.17 -22.22 -2.34
C LYS A 123 -3.06 -20.70 -2.31
N ALA A 124 -4.14 -20.01 -1.92
CA ALA A 124 -4.18 -18.55 -1.94
C ALA A 124 -3.09 -17.94 -1.04
N ASN A 125 -2.58 -16.77 -1.42
CA ASN A 125 -1.68 -15.99 -0.57
C ASN A 125 -2.50 -15.14 0.40
N PRO A 126 -2.44 -15.37 1.72
CA PRO A 126 -3.23 -14.59 2.68
C PRO A 126 -2.59 -13.23 3.00
N LEU A 127 -1.34 -12.97 2.57
CA LEU A 127 -0.53 -11.88 3.08
C LEU A 127 -1.08 -10.50 2.69
N ALA A 128 -1.60 -10.31 1.47
CA ALA A 128 -2.25 -9.05 1.11
C ALA A 128 -3.43 -8.72 2.04
N THR A 129 -4.33 -9.66 2.31
CA THR A 129 -5.47 -9.45 3.22
C THR A 129 -5.02 -9.18 4.66
N ILE A 130 -3.98 -9.89 5.13
CA ILE A 130 -3.38 -9.64 6.45
C ILE A 130 -2.80 -8.23 6.52
N LEU A 131 -2.10 -7.78 5.49
CA LEU A 131 -1.56 -6.43 5.42
C LEU A 131 -2.68 -5.36 5.25
N SER A 132 -3.81 -5.69 4.63
CA SER A 132 -4.99 -4.83 4.63
C SER A 132 -5.60 -4.68 6.02
N ALA A 133 -5.55 -5.73 6.86
CA ALA A 133 -5.90 -5.61 8.27
C ALA A 133 -4.90 -4.74 9.05
N ALA A 134 -3.61 -4.75 8.70
CA ALA A 134 -2.63 -3.81 9.25
C ALA A 134 -2.96 -2.35 8.84
N MET A 135 -3.38 -2.12 7.58
CA MET A 135 -3.87 -0.82 7.14
C MET A 135 -5.14 -0.39 7.89
N LEU A 136 -6.06 -1.32 8.19
CA LEU A 136 -7.25 -1.06 9.01
C LEU A 136 -6.86 -0.57 10.39
N LEU A 137 -5.94 -1.26 11.07
CA LEU A 137 -5.44 -0.86 12.39
C LEU A 137 -4.86 0.55 12.33
N ARG A 138 -3.98 0.82 11.36
CA ARG A 138 -3.27 2.11 11.22
C ARG A 138 -4.17 3.27 10.84
N TYR A 139 -4.98 3.11 9.79
CA TYR A 139 -5.73 4.22 9.19
C TYR A 139 -7.19 4.26 9.63
N GLY A 140 -7.79 3.11 9.92
CA GLY A 140 -9.18 3.03 10.38
C GLY A 140 -9.33 3.24 11.88
N LEU A 141 -8.42 2.68 12.68
CA LEU A 141 -8.54 2.66 14.15
C LEU A 141 -7.48 3.52 14.87
N GLY A 142 -6.43 3.96 14.18
CA GLY A 142 -5.33 4.70 14.81
C GLY A 142 -4.39 3.82 15.67
N GLU A 143 -4.51 2.50 15.55
CA GLU A 143 -3.75 1.50 16.31
C GLU A 143 -2.38 1.22 15.67
N GLU A 144 -1.51 2.22 15.71
CA GLU A 144 -0.19 2.22 15.07
C GLU A 144 0.72 1.05 15.52
N ASN A 145 0.72 0.75 16.83
CA ASN A 145 1.57 -0.32 17.37
C ASN A 145 1.08 -1.72 16.96
N ALA A 146 -0.24 -1.91 16.88
CA ALA A 146 -0.82 -3.17 16.43
C ALA A 146 -0.52 -3.39 14.93
N ALA A 147 -0.66 -2.35 14.10
CA ALA A 147 -0.32 -2.42 12.68
C ALA A 147 1.14 -2.83 12.46
N LYS A 148 2.08 -2.19 13.17
CA LYS A 148 3.51 -2.51 13.12
C LYS A 148 3.83 -3.96 13.50
N ARG A 149 3.13 -4.52 14.48
CA ARG A 149 3.30 -5.94 14.87
C ARG A 149 2.92 -6.88 13.73
N VAL A 150 1.79 -6.63 13.06
CA VAL A 150 1.36 -7.42 11.91
C VAL A 150 2.36 -7.30 10.75
N GLU A 151 2.77 -6.08 10.41
CA GLU A 151 3.76 -5.82 9.35
C GLU A 151 5.11 -6.51 9.63
N ALA A 152 5.59 -6.43 10.87
CA ALA A 152 6.82 -7.08 11.32
C ALA A 152 6.69 -8.61 11.26
N ALA A 153 5.54 -9.15 11.66
CA ALA A 153 5.30 -10.59 11.61
C ALA A 153 5.26 -11.13 10.17
N VAL A 154 4.63 -10.42 9.23
CA VAL A 154 4.67 -10.78 7.81
C VAL A 154 6.11 -10.73 7.28
N THR A 155 6.85 -9.68 7.61
CA THR A 155 8.26 -9.53 7.18
C THR A 155 9.11 -10.69 7.68
N GLU A 156 8.97 -11.04 8.96
CA GLU A 156 9.75 -12.10 9.58
C GLU A 156 9.36 -13.50 9.07
N THR A 157 8.07 -13.77 8.84
CA THR A 157 7.63 -15.00 8.17
C THR A 157 8.26 -15.16 6.78
N LEU A 158 8.39 -14.06 6.03
CA LEU A 158 9.07 -14.07 4.73
C LEU A 158 10.60 -14.24 4.88
N ASN A 159 11.22 -13.66 5.90
CA ASN A 159 12.64 -13.85 6.20
C ASN A 159 12.95 -15.32 6.57
N ASN A 160 12.02 -15.99 7.25
CA ASN A 160 12.09 -17.41 7.56
C ASN A 160 11.85 -18.33 6.34
N GLY A 161 11.69 -17.74 5.15
CA GLY A 161 11.67 -18.47 3.89
C GLY A 161 10.32 -19.07 3.50
N PHE A 162 9.24 -18.82 4.24
CA PHE A 162 7.92 -19.34 3.86
C PHE A 162 7.35 -18.59 2.65
N ARG A 163 6.83 -19.31 1.66
CA ARG A 163 6.23 -18.75 0.44
C ARG A 163 5.00 -19.53 0.04
N THR A 164 3.92 -18.83 -0.33
CA THR A 164 2.82 -19.42 -1.10
C THR A 164 3.21 -19.54 -2.58
N GLY A 165 2.43 -20.27 -3.37
CA GLY A 165 2.80 -20.63 -4.74
C GLY A 165 3.09 -19.43 -5.67
N ASP A 166 2.41 -18.30 -5.47
CA ASP A 166 2.55 -17.07 -6.24
C ASP A 166 3.86 -16.30 -5.97
N ILE A 167 4.52 -16.54 -4.83
CA ILE A 167 5.79 -15.91 -4.44
C ILE A 167 6.92 -16.92 -4.21
N TYR A 168 6.69 -18.19 -4.57
CA TYR A 168 7.67 -19.23 -4.41
C TYR A 168 8.89 -19.00 -5.30
N SER A 169 10.07 -19.28 -4.74
CA SER A 169 11.32 -19.32 -5.49
C SER A 169 12.20 -20.48 -4.99
N PRO A 170 13.09 -21.03 -5.84
CA PRO A 170 14.00 -22.09 -5.41
C PRO A 170 14.80 -21.69 -4.16
N GLY A 171 14.87 -22.58 -3.16
CA GLY A 171 15.51 -22.32 -1.87
C GLY A 171 14.59 -21.76 -0.79
N THR A 172 13.31 -21.52 -1.11
CA THR A 172 12.27 -21.17 -0.11
C THR A 172 11.39 -22.38 0.23
N THR A 173 10.62 -22.25 1.31
CA THR A 173 9.69 -23.28 1.79
C THR A 173 8.30 -23.00 1.23
N LEU A 174 7.86 -23.83 0.27
CA LEU A 174 6.50 -23.76 -0.28
C LEU A 174 5.47 -24.20 0.77
N VAL A 175 4.46 -23.36 1.03
CA VAL A 175 3.37 -23.62 1.96
C VAL A 175 2.01 -23.26 1.35
N GLY A 176 0.95 -23.85 1.91
CA GLY A 176 -0.43 -23.46 1.61
C GLY A 176 -0.89 -22.20 2.36
N CYS A 177 -2.09 -21.74 2.05
CA CYS A 177 -2.71 -20.54 2.62
C CYS A 177 -2.79 -20.61 4.14
N LYS A 178 -3.38 -21.69 4.67
CA LYS A 178 -3.55 -21.89 6.11
C LYS A 178 -2.20 -21.90 6.82
N ARG A 179 -1.22 -22.62 6.25
CA ARG A 179 0.11 -22.73 6.86
C ARG A 179 0.83 -21.39 6.89
N MET A 180 0.71 -20.57 5.84
CA MET A 180 1.24 -19.21 5.84
C MET A 180 0.62 -18.38 6.98
N GLY A 181 -0.70 -18.44 7.16
CA GLY A 181 -1.39 -17.77 8.26
C GLY A 181 -0.91 -18.24 9.65
N GLU A 182 -0.69 -19.54 9.84
CA GLU A 182 -0.14 -20.10 11.07
C GLU A 182 1.26 -19.54 11.40
N GLU A 183 2.14 -19.39 10.40
CA GLU A 183 3.48 -18.84 10.65
C GLU A 183 3.46 -17.35 11.00
N VAL A 184 2.56 -16.58 10.38
CA VAL A 184 2.33 -15.18 10.77
C VAL A 184 1.83 -15.11 12.22
N LEU A 185 0.83 -15.93 12.59
CA LEU A 185 0.29 -15.96 13.96
C LEU A 185 1.35 -16.28 15.00
N LYS A 186 2.14 -17.35 14.79
CA LYS A 186 3.26 -17.69 15.71
C LYS A 186 4.23 -16.54 15.90
N THR A 187 4.53 -15.82 14.82
CA THR A 187 5.44 -14.68 14.87
C THR A 187 4.85 -13.53 15.70
N VAL A 188 3.56 -13.21 15.53
CA VAL A 188 2.86 -12.21 16.35
C VAL A 188 2.87 -12.58 17.85
N GLU A 189 2.63 -13.84 18.17
CA GLU A 189 2.64 -14.35 19.56
C GLU A 189 4.04 -14.26 20.17
N SER A 190 5.08 -14.61 19.42
CA SER A 190 6.47 -14.53 19.87
C SER A 190 6.91 -13.10 20.19
N GLN A 191 6.50 -12.12 19.38
CA GLN A 191 6.77 -10.70 19.62
C GLN A 191 6.07 -10.19 20.90
N SER A 192 4.91 -10.76 21.22
CA SER A 192 4.14 -10.40 22.43
C SER A 192 4.79 -10.95 23.69
N ALA A 193 5.35 -12.15 23.64
CA ALA A 193 6.10 -12.72 24.76
C ALA A 193 7.40 -11.94 25.05
N VAL A 194 8.07 -11.41 24.03
CA VAL A 194 9.26 -10.56 24.22
C VAL A 194 8.88 -9.21 24.86
N ALA A 195 7.80 -8.57 24.40
CA ALA A 195 7.35 -7.28 24.91
C ALA A 195 6.84 -7.31 26.38
N LEU A 196 6.40 -8.46 26.88
CA LEU A 196 5.99 -8.63 28.29
C LEU A 196 7.19 -8.88 29.23
N ASN A 197 8.35 -9.23 28.68
CA ASN A 197 9.56 -9.55 29.42
C ASN A 197 10.63 -8.43 29.35
N SER A 198 10.30 -7.29 28.74
CA SER A 198 11.14 -6.09 28.55
C SER A 198 10.52 -4.88 29.23
#